data_AF-A0A7J9I3E7-F1
#
_entry.id   AF-A0A7J9I3E7-F1
#
_cell.length_a   1.000
_cell.length_b   1.000
_cell.length_c   1.000
_cell.angle_alpha   90.00
_cell.angle_beta   90.00
_cell.angle_gamma   90.00
#
_symmetry.space_group_name_H-M   'P 1'
#
loop_
_entity.id
_entity.type
_entity.pdbx_description
1 polymer ?
#
loop_
_entity_poly.entity_id
_entity_poly.type
_entity_poly.pdbx_seq_one_letter_code
_entity_poly.pdbx_strand_id
1 'polypeptide(L)'
;MSWKPKETMWHLPWKYQVPQRVPFFLWLAFKQQLLTNTERVHRGLRHNSVCGHISEDVIHAIRDCPAARSIWHQEHDSSDIIKGSYSWAKQYISVSRRHVTEVCGATPCSILSESGVCLNTEGSVRHDDGFAVVGGFVRDHYKKWLFEFNRYLGSCSVFDAELWGILDGLTCLVDRCYDNIIIQSNNLDVVKNIQEGLVEGSNSALVRIIHQILLRLGHWSICHIHREDNQDADRLIKMIHERSYELRMFETSPFGEGP
;
A
#
# COMPACT_ATOMS: atom_id res chain seq x y z
N MET A 1 15.16 -32.54 -3.37
CA MET A 1 14.91 -32.39 -4.82
C MET A 1 15.66 -31.15 -5.32
N SER A 2 16.69 -31.31 -6.15
CA SER A 2 17.41 -30.18 -6.77
C SER A 2 16.60 -29.65 -7.94
N TRP A 3 15.86 -28.57 -7.75
CA TRP A 3 15.12 -27.89 -8.81
C TRP A 3 16.12 -27.27 -9.81
N LYS A 4 16.09 -27.71 -11.08
CA LYS A 4 16.95 -27.20 -12.18
C LYS A 4 16.11 -26.33 -13.14
N PRO A 5 16.03 -25.01 -12.93
CA PRO A 5 15.13 -24.12 -13.67
C PRO A 5 15.40 -23.90 -15.17
N LYS A 6 16.57 -24.33 -15.69
CA LYS A 6 17.14 -23.66 -16.86
C LYS A 6 16.29 -23.75 -18.15
N GLU A 7 15.45 -24.77 -18.35
CA GLU A 7 14.95 -25.04 -19.72
C GLU A 7 13.44 -25.26 -19.91
N THR A 8 12.67 -25.76 -18.94
CA THR A 8 11.31 -26.26 -19.26
C THR A 8 10.15 -25.34 -18.90
N MET A 9 10.30 -24.41 -17.96
CA MET A 9 9.15 -23.66 -17.41
C MET A 9 9.15 -22.15 -17.69
N TRP A 10 10.17 -21.61 -18.37
CA TRP A 10 10.30 -20.17 -18.65
C TRP A 10 9.18 -19.60 -19.55
N HIS A 11 8.48 -20.46 -20.29
CA HIS A 11 7.37 -20.09 -21.18
C HIS A 11 6.03 -20.00 -20.43
N LEU A 12 5.91 -20.61 -19.23
CA LEU A 12 4.67 -20.61 -18.44
C LEU A 12 4.17 -19.21 -18.04
N PRO A 13 5.03 -18.25 -17.65
CA PRO A 13 4.56 -16.92 -17.24
C PRO A 13 3.82 -16.18 -18.35
N TRP A 14 4.17 -16.45 -19.62
CA TRP A 14 3.60 -15.79 -20.79
C TRP A 14 2.22 -16.32 -21.20
N LYS A 15 1.74 -17.40 -20.55
CA LYS A 15 0.40 -17.97 -20.79
C LYS A 15 -0.71 -17.19 -20.08
N TYR A 16 -0.37 -16.33 -19.12
CA TYR A 16 -1.33 -15.62 -18.28
C TYR A 16 -1.60 -14.20 -18.80
N GLN A 17 -2.87 -13.79 -18.84
CA GLN A 17 -3.28 -12.43 -19.19
C GLN A 17 -3.07 -11.45 -18.01
N VAL A 18 -1.80 -11.20 -17.68
CA VAL A 18 -1.39 -10.30 -16.59
C VAL A 18 -0.51 -9.17 -17.14
N PRO A 19 -0.33 -8.05 -16.40
CA PRO A 19 0.57 -6.97 -16.82
C PRO A 19 1.97 -7.51 -17.12
N GLN A 20 2.59 -7.04 -18.21
CA GLN A 20 3.88 -7.55 -18.73
C GLN A 20 5.02 -7.63 -17.70
N ARG A 21 4.94 -6.85 -16.63
CA ARG A 21 5.90 -6.86 -15.52
C ARG A 21 5.85 -8.15 -14.70
N VAL A 22 4.69 -8.79 -14.59
CA VAL A 22 4.50 -10.04 -13.84
C VAL A 22 5.11 -11.24 -14.56
N PRO A 23 4.86 -11.48 -15.87
CA PRO A 23 5.56 -12.51 -16.62
C PRO A 23 7.07 -12.30 -16.67
N PHE A 24 7.51 -11.05 -16.79
CA PHE A 24 8.93 -10.71 -16.78
C PHE A 24 9.59 -10.99 -15.42
N PHE A 25 8.92 -10.63 -14.31
CA PHE A 25 9.38 -10.97 -12.96
C PHE A 25 9.48 -12.48 -12.75
N LEU A 26 8.45 -13.24 -13.12
CA LEU A 26 8.45 -14.69 -13.02
C LEU A 26 9.51 -15.33 -13.92
N TRP A 27 9.76 -14.77 -15.10
CA TRP A 27 10.84 -15.17 -15.97
C TRP A 27 12.22 -14.93 -15.33
N LEU A 28 12.46 -13.77 -14.72
CA LEU A 28 13.69 -13.50 -13.96
C LEU A 28 13.84 -14.46 -12.77
N ALA A 29 12.75 -14.72 -12.04
CA ALA A 29 12.72 -15.69 -10.94
C ALA A 29 13.10 -17.09 -11.43
N PHE A 30 12.48 -17.54 -12.52
CA PHE A 30 12.81 -18.82 -13.15
C PHE A 30 14.23 -18.85 -13.71
N LYS A 31 14.80 -17.74 -14.15
CA LYS A 31 16.21 -17.71 -14.59
C LYS A 31 17.21 -17.56 -13.45
N GLN A 32 16.76 -17.54 -12.18
CA GLN A 32 17.58 -17.24 -11.00
C GLN A 32 18.30 -15.88 -11.11
N GLN A 33 17.67 -14.91 -11.77
CA GLN A 33 18.25 -13.59 -12.04
C GLN A 33 17.68 -12.48 -11.15
N LEU A 34 16.87 -12.84 -10.15
CA LEU A 34 16.49 -11.88 -9.11
C LEU A 34 17.72 -11.56 -8.27
N LEU A 35 17.84 -10.29 -7.86
CA LEU A 35 19.00 -9.79 -7.12
C LEU A 35 18.96 -10.22 -5.63
N THR A 36 18.89 -11.53 -5.39
CA THR A 36 18.93 -12.13 -4.05
C THR A 36 20.31 -11.96 -3.41
N ASN A 37 20.47 -12.20 -2.11
CA ASN A 37 21.79 -12.04 -1.50
C ASN A 37 22.84 -12.97 -2.10
N THR A 38 22.48 -14.18 -2.54
CA THR A 38 23.40 -15.05 -3.29
C THR A 38 23.88 -14.40 -4.59
N GLU A 39 22.98 -13.78 -5.36
CA GLU A 39 23.35 -13.06 -6.58
C GLU A 39 24.11 -11.75 -6.30
N ARG A 40 23.82 -11.07 -5.19
CA ARG A 40 24.56 -9.88 -4.74
C ARG A 40 26.00 -10.22 -4.38
N VAL A 41 26.21 -11.29 -3.60
CA VAL A 41 27.55 -11.76 -3.22
C VAL A 41 28.32 -12.21 -4.46
N HIS A 42 27.68 -12.93 -5.38
CA HIS A 42 28.27 -13.31 -6.66
C HIS A 42 28.73 -12.09 -7.49
N ARG A 43 28.02 -10.96 -7.37
CA ARG A 43 28.35 -9.69 -8.04
C ARG A 43 29.25 -8.76 -7.22
N GLY A 44 29.77 -9.21 -6.08
CA GLY A 44 30.65 -8.41 -5.20
C GLY A 44 29.95 -7.28 -4.44
N LEU A 45 28.62 -7.34 -4.30
CA LEU A 45 27.82 -6.36 -3.53
C LEU A 45 27.70 -6.79 -2.06
N ARG A 46 27.59 -5.82 -1.13
CA ARG A 46 27.53 -6.08 0.32
C ARG A 46 26.33 -6.96 0.71
N HIS A 47 26.57 -7.86 1.67
CA HIS A 47 25.58 -8.75 2.27
C HIS A 47 24.66 -7.98 3.22
N ASN A 48 23.35 -7.96 2.95
CA ASN A 48 22.31 -7.57 3.92
C ASN A 48 21.10 -8.49 3.72
N SER A 49 21.06 -9.61 4.44
CA SER A 49 19.91 -10.53 4.46
C SER A 49 18.81 -10.00 5.38
N VAL A 50 17.62 -9.76 4.83
CA VAL A 50 16.43 -9.34 5.59
C VAL A 50 16.02 -10.41 6.60
N CYS A 51 16.22 -11.70 6.29
CA CYS A 51 15.88 -12.83 7.15
C CYS A 51 17.05 -13.42 7.95
N GLY A 52 18.24 -12.79 7.91
CA GLY A 52 19.43 -13.26 8.63
C GLY A 52 20.08 -14.56 8.11
N HIS A 53 19.62 -15.11 6.97
CA HIS A 53 20.14 -16.34 6.41
C HIS A 53 21.37 -16.08 5.50
N ILE A 54 22.40 -16.91 5.62
CA ILE A 54 23.72 -16.74 4.97
C ILE A 54 23.62 -16.86 3.44
N SER A 55 22.66 -17.64 2.95
CA SER A 55 22.36 -17.81 1.53
C SER A 55 20.87 -17.59 1.26
N GLU A 56 20.54 -16.48 0.61
CA GLU A 56 19.20 -16.20 0.10
C GLU A 56 19.23 -16.44 -1.42
N ASP A 57 18.80 -17.61 -1.87
CA ASP A 57 18.53 -17.90 -3.28
C ASP A 57 17.08 -17.54 -3.65
N VAL A 58 16.71 -17.64 -4.92
CA VAL A 58 15.34 -17.26 -5.37
C VAL A 58 14.25 -18.07 -4.68
N ILE A 59 14.48 -19.35 -4.42
CA ILE A 59 13.50 -20.23 -3.79
C ILE A 59 13.37 -19.89 -2.30
N HIS A 60 14.48 -19.59 -1.64
CA HIS A 60 14.49 -19.04 -0.30
C HIS A 60 13.74 -17.70 -0.27
N ALA A 61 14.13 -16.72 -1.09
CA ALA A 61 13.51 -15.40 -1.11
C ALA A 61 11.98 -15.44 -1.32
N ILE A 62 11.49 -16.31 -2.21
CA ILE A 62 10.07 -16.35 -2.59
C ILE A 62 9.25 -17.33 -1.75
N ARG A 63 9.84 -18.41 -1.21
CA ARG A 63 9.09 -19.52 -0.58
C ARG A 63 9.63 -19.96 0.78
N ASP A 64 10.94 -20.23 0.88
CA ASP A 64 11.50 -20.89 2.07
C ASP A 64 11.99 -19.92 3.15
N CYS A 65 12.12 -18.62 2.83
CA CYS A 65 12.41 -17.55 3.77
C CYS A 65 11.32 -17.53 4.84
N PRO A 66 11.63 -17.47 6.14
CA PRO A 66 10.64 -17.44 7.20
C PRO A 66 9.55 -16.38 6.98
N ALA A 67 9.91 -15.20 6.47
CA ALA A 67 8.96 -14.12 6.15
C ALA A 67 8.06 -14.44 4.93
N ALA A 68 8.57 -15.14 3.92
CA ALA A 68 7.76 -15.59 2.80
C ALA A 68 6.88 -16.77 3.21
N ARG A 69 7.46 -17.71 3.95
CA ARG A 69 6.81 -18.90 4.49
C ARG A 69 5.66 -18.54 5.43
N SER A 70 5.78 -17.50 6.25
CA SER A 70 4.65 -17.04 7.09
C SER A 70 3.46 -16.57 6.26
N ILE A 71 3.69 -15.97 5.09
CA ILE A 71 2.61 -15.59 4.16
C ILE A 71 1.97 -16.84 3.54
N TRP A 72 2.77 -17.85 3.17
CA TRP A 72 2.27 -19.10 2.57
C TRP A 72 1.61 -20.06 3.57
N HIS A 73 1.97 -20.01 4.86
CA HIS A 73 1.46 -20.87 5.92
C HIS A 73 0.43 -20.22 6.83
N GLN A 74 0.21 -18.91 6.72
CA GLN A 74 -1.08 -18.35 7.14
C GLN A 74 -2.17 -19.12 6.37
N GLU A 75 -3.22 -19.57 7.06
CA GLU A 75 -4.35 -20.27 6.45
C GLU A 75 -5.19 -19.32 5.58
N HIS A 76 -4.56 -18.80 4.53
CA HIS A 76 -5.18 -18.08 3.45
C HIS A 76 -5.51 -19.09 2.37
N ASP A 77 -6.77 -19.12 1.96
CA ASP A 77 -7.14 -19.81 0.74
C ASP A 77 -6.26 -19.27 -0.39
N SER A 78 -5.81 -20.13 -1.31
CA SER A 78 -5.05 -19.68 -2.49
C SER A 78 -5.81 -18.60 -3.27
N SER A 79 -7.14 -18.62 -3.22
CA SER A 79 -8.00 -17.55 -3.74
C SER A 79 -7.75 -16.19 -3.06
N ASP A 80 -7.49 -16.14 -1.75
CA ASP A 80 -7.27 -14.90 -0.99
C ASP A 80 -5.95 -14.22 -1.40
N ILE A 81 -4.88 -15.00 -1.57
CA ILE A 81 -3.59 -14.51 -2.06
C ILE A 81 -3.76 -13.91 -3.47
N ILE A 82 -4.53 -14.58 -4.34
CA ILE A 82 -4.80 -14.11 -5.70
C ILE A 82 -5.63 -12.82 -5.66
N LYS A 83 -6.68 -12.75 -4.85
CA LYS A 83 -7.54 -11.56 -4.71
C LYS A 83 -6.76 -10.36 -4.20
N GLY A 84 -5.95 -10.53 -3.15
CA GLY A 84 -5.08 -9.47 -2.62
C GLY A 84 -4.07 -8.99 -3.67
N SER A 85 -3.37 -9.93 -4.34
CA SER A 85 -2.39 -9.62 -5.39
C SER A 85 -3.02 -8.92 -6.60
N TYR A 86 -4.23 -9.33 -7.00
CA TYR A 86 -4.97 -8.73 -8.10
C TYR A 86 -5.43 -7.31 -7.74
N SER A 87 -5.97 -7.12 -6.53
CA SER A 87 -6.38 -5.82 -5.99
C SER A 87 -5.21 -4.84 -6.01
N TRP A 88 -4.04 -5.28 -5.52
CA TRP A 88 -2.78 -4.54 -5.58
C TRP A 88 -2.40 -4.11 -7.00
N ALA A 89 -2.37 -5.08 -7.91
CA ALA A 89 -1.98 -4.85 -9.30
C ALA A 89 -2.94 -3.89 -10.01
N LYS A 90 -4.25 -4.03 -9.78
CA LYS A 90 -5.28 -3.14 -10.34
C LYS A 90 -5.03 -1.69 -9.93
N GLN A 91 -4.74 -1.46 -8.66
CA GLN A 91 -4.46 -0.13 -8.12
C GLN A 91 -3.13 0.44 -8.64
N TYR A 92 -2.09 -0.37 -8.73
CA TYR A 92 -0.82 0.07 -9.34
C TYR A 92 -1.00 0.53 -10.80
N ILE A 93 -1.77 -0.22 -11.59
CA ILE A 93 -2.02 0.08 -13.00
C ILE A 93 -2.87 1.35 -13.16
N SER A 94 -3.90 1.53 -12.34
CA SER A 94 -4.76 2.72 -12.41
C SER A 94 -3.94 4.00 -12.18
N VAL A 95 -3.03 3.98 -11.21
CA VAL A 95 -2.12 5.10 -10.93
C VAL A 95 -1.11 5.30 -12.06
N SER A 96 -0.58 4.22 -12.64
CA SER A 96 0.48 4.29 -13.67
C SER A 96 0.00 4.85 -15.03
N ARG A 97 -1.30 4.81 -15.36
CA ARG A 97 -1.83 5.21 -16.68
C ARG A 97 -2.07 6.71 -16.86
N ARG A 98 -2.08 7.50 -15.79
CA ARG A 98 -2.42 8.93 -15.85
C ARG A 98 -1.15 9.76 -16.13
N HIS A 99 -1.14 10.58 -17.18
CA HIS A 99 0.02 11.42 -17.52
C HIS A 99 0.10 12.61 -16.56
N VAL A 100 1.31 12.94 -16.10
CA VAL A 100 1.58 14.13 -15.28
C VAL A 100 1.86 15.28 -16.23
N THR A 101 1.11 16.39 -16.12
CA THR A 101 1.30 17.58 -16.94
C THR A 101 1.96 18.74 -16.19
N GLU A 102 1.85 18.77 -14.85
CA GLU A 102 2.48 19.76 -13.97
C GLU A 102 2.85 19.11 -12.62
N VAL A 103 3.89 19.62 -11.96
CA VAL A 103 4.35 19.16 -10.63
C VAL A 103 3.92 20.18 -9.59
N CYS A 104 2.99 19.80 -8.72
CA CYS A 104 2.54 20.65 -7.62
C CYS A 104 3.25 20.29 -6.30
N GLY A 105 3.69 21.31 -5.57
CA GLY A 105 4.31 21.16 -4.25
C GLY A 105 3.29 21.08 -3.11
N ALA A 106 3.72 20.59 -1.95
CA ALA A 106 2.89 20.59 -0.74
C ALA A 106 2.46 22.03 -0.39
N THR A 107 1.17 22.22 -0.14
CA THR A 107 0.60 23.50 0.31
C THR A 107 0.47 23.48 1.84
N PRO A 108 0.74 24.59 2.55
CA PRO A 108 0.49 24.67 3.99
C PRO A 108 -0.96 24.30 4.36
N CYS A 109 -1.11 23.52 5.44
CA CYS A 109 -2.42 23.02 5.87
C CYS A 109 -3.43 24.14 6.19
N SER A 110 -2.94 25.29 6.70
CA SER A 110 -3.75 26.47 7.01
C SER A 110 -4.40 27.14 5.80
N ILE A 111 -3.87 26.94 4.59
CA ILE A 111 -4.43 27.50 3.36
C ILE A 111 -5.55 26.59 2.82
N LEU A 112 -5.37 25.28 2.96
CA LEU A 112 -6.34 24.29 2.50
C LEU A 112 -7.57 24.19 3.40
N SER A 113 -7.47 24.56 4.68
CA SER A 113 -8.57 24.37 5.65
C SER A 113 -9.87 25.13 5.30
N GLU A 114 -9.82 26.12 4.41
CA GLU A 114 -10.99 26.90 4.01
C GLU A 114 -11.76 26.33 2.81
N SER A 115 -11.22 25.34 2.09
CA SER A 115 -11.87 24.77 0.88
C SER A 115 -11.51 23.31 0.56
N GLY A 116 -10.57 22.72 1.29
CA GLY A 116 -10.09 21.36 1.07
C GLY A 116 -10.93 20.31 1.77
N VAL A 117 -10.86 19.08 1.25
CA VAL A 117 -11.41 17.90 1.91
C VAL A 117 -10.35 17.25 2.80
N CYS A 118 -10.77 16.81 3.97
CA CYS A 118 -9.90 16.18 4.97
C CYS A 118 -10.02 14.66 4.89
N LEU A 119 -8.93 13.98 4.55
CA LEU A 119 -8.78 12.54 4.57
C LEU A 119 -8.14 12.10 5.88
N ASN A 120 -8.87 11.32 6.67
CA ASN A 120 -8.37 10.68 7.88
C ASN A 120 -8.21 9.18 7.63
N THR A 121 -7.04 8.64 7.96
CA THR A 121 -6.74 7.22 7.74
C THR A 121 -6.30 6.54 9.03
N GLU A 122 -6.54 5.23 9.11
CA GLU A 122 -6.04 4.38 10.18
C GLU A 122 -5.78 2.96 9.62
N GLY A 123 -4.65 2.40 9.97
CA GLY A 123 -4.28 1.02 9.70
C GLY A 123 -4.16 0.22 11.00
N SER A 124 -4.80 -0.95 11.07
CA SER A 124 -4.65 -1.84 12.23
C SER A 124 -4.20 -3.23 11.80
N VAL A 125 -3.30 -3.81 12.60
CA VAL A 125 -2.79 -5.15 12.41
C VAL A 125 -2.93 -5.92 13.72
N ARG A 126 -3.63 -7.04 13.67
CA ARG A 126 -3.79 -7.94 14.81
C ARG A 126 -2.60 -8.88 14.92
N HIS A 127 -1.99 -8.96 16.11
CA HIS A 127 -0.75 -9.74 16.32
C HIS A 127 -0.93 -11.26 16.32
N ASP A 128 -2.15 -11.75 16.58
CA ASP A 128 -2.47 -13.17 16.73
C ASP A 128 -2.49 -13.93 15.39
N ASP A 129 -3.15 -13.37 14.38
CA ASP A 129 -3.30 -13.99 13.06
C ASP A 129 -2.76 -13.11 11.91
N GLY A 130 -2.19 -11.96 12.25
CA GLY A 130 -1.69 -11.01 11.26
C GLY A 130 -2.80 -10.31 10.48
N PHE A 131 -4.05 -10.35 10.95
CA PHE A 131 -5.19 -9.69 10.30
C PHE A 131 -4.96 -8.18 10.21
N ALA A 132 -4.62 -7.73 9.01
CA ALA A 132 -4.41 -6.34 8.69
C ALA A 132 -5.62 -5.76 7.97
N VAL A 133 -6.14 -4.66 8.49
CA VAL A 133 -7.22 -3.89 7.89
C VAL A 133 -6.83 -2.44 7.82
N VAL A 134 -7.46 -1.78 6.86
CA VAL A 134 -7.31 -0.36 6.66
C VAL A 134 -8.66 0.27 6.38
N GLY A 135 -8.73 1.55 6.67
CA GLY A 135 -9.91 2.34 6.46
C GLY A 135 -9.65 3.79 6.80
N GLY A 136 -10.67 4.57 6.52
CA GLY A 136 -10.61 6.00 6.68
C GLY A 136 -11.89 6.63 6.23
N PHE A 137 -11.96 7.93 6.43
CA PHE A 137 -13.10 8.73 6.03
C PHE A 137 -12.64 10.06 5.47
N VAL A 138 -13.56 10.70 4.75
CA VAL A 138 -13.36 12.01 4.16
C VAL A 138 -14.43 12.95 4.68
N ARG A 139 -14.02 14.15 5.10
CA ARG A 139 -14.89 15.26 5.44
C ARG A 139 -14.64 16.47 4.55
N ASP A 140 -15.65 17.30 4.33
CA ASP A 140 -15.45 18.63 3.74
C ASP A 140 -14.89 19.64 4.76
N HIS A 141 -14.67 20.88 4.32
CA HIS A 141 -14.18 21.98 5.15
C HIS A 141 -15.19 22.42 6.23
N TYR A 142 -16.47 22.07 6.09
CA TYR A 142 -17.48 22.22 7.14
C TYR A 142 -17.53 21.03 8.11
N LYS A 143 -16.57 20.09 8.01
CA LYS A 143 -16.49 18.84 8.76
C LYS A 143 -17.66 17.87 8.47
N LYS A 144 -18.43 18.11 7.40
CA LYS A 144 -19.49 17.20 6.98
C LYS A 144 -18.87 15.93 6.43
N TRP A 145 -19.42 14.78 6.83
CA TRP A 145 -19.02 13.48 6.30
C TRP A 145 -19.35 13.39 4.80
N LEU A 146 -18.37 13.02 3.98
CA LEU A 146 -18.55 12.80 2.55
C LEU A 146 -18.68 11.31 2.25
N PHE A 147 -17.71 10.52 2.71
CA PHE A 147 -17.73 9.07 2.60
C PHE A 147 -16.67 8.44 3.51
N GLU A 148 -16.80 7.14 3.73
CA GLU A 148 -15.76 6.29 4.30
C GLU A 148 -15.37 5.17 3.36
N PHE A 149 -14.24 4.55 3.67
CA PHE A 149 -13.77 3.37 2.98
C PHE A 149 -13.12 2.40 3.94
N ASN A 150 -13.13 1.12 3.57
CA ASN A 150 -12.35 0.10 4.24
C ASN A 150 -11.91 -1.01 3.29
N ARG A 151 -10.83 -1.70 3.68
CA ARG A 151 -10.29 -2.86 2.97
C ARG A 151 -9.55 -3.79 3.93
N TYR A 152 -9.66 -5.08 3.69
CA TYR A 152 -8.78 -6.09 4.27
C TYR A 152 -7.49 -6.22 3.45
N LEU A 153 -6.35 -6.18 4.12
CA LEU A 153 -5.01 -6.20 3.49
C LEU A 153 -4.31 -7.55 3.57
N GLY A 154 -4.88 -8.55 4.27
CA GLY A 154 -4.17 -9.78 4.55
C GLY A 154 -3.23 -9.60 5.72
N SER A 155 -1.94 -9.89 5.53
CA SER A 155 -0.90 -9.69 6.53
C SER A 155 0.14 -8.68 6.04
N CYS A 156 0.31 -7.59 6.78
CA CYS A 156 1.31 -6.56 6.51
C CYS A 156 1.77 -5.90 7.81
N SER A 157 2.79 -5.04 7.72
CA SER A 157 3.21 -4.23 8.87
C SER A 157 2.19 -3.11 9.15
N VAL A 158 2.17 -2.58 10.37
CA VAL A 158 1.35 -1.40 10.73
C VAL A 158 1.71 -0.21 9.84
N PHE A 159 3.00 -0.02 9.56
CA PHE A 159 3.49 1.02 8.68
C PHE A 159 2.95 0.86 7.24
N ASP A 160 2.94 -0.36 6.70
CA ASP A 160 2.35 -0.62 5.38
C ASP A 160 0.84 -0.42 5.39
N ALA A 161 0.14 -0.84 6.45
CA ALA A 161 -1.31 -0.66 6.59
C ALA A 161 -1.71 0.81 6.55
N GLU A 162 -0.97 1.68 7.25
CA GLU A 162 -1.16 3.13 7.21
C GLU A 162 -0.92 3.71 5.81
N LEU A 163 0.17 3.31 5.14
CA LEU A 163 0.46 3.75 3.76
C LEU A 163 -0.62 3.29 2.78
N TRP A 164 -1.15 2.08 2.94
CA TRP A 164 -2.29 1.59 2.18
C TRP A 164 -3.53 2.45 2.37
N GLY A 165 -3.77 2.94 3.59
CA GLY A 165 -4.94 3.77 3.90
C GLY A 165 -4.89 5.10 3.19
N ILE A 166 -3.71 5.74 3.21
CA ILE A 166 -3.46 6.96 2.47
C ILE A 166 -3.63 6.71 0.97
N LEU A 167 -3.05 5.63 0.44
CA LEU A 167 -3.14 5.31 -0.98
C LEU A 167 -4.58 5.04 -1.44
N ASP A 168 -5.36 4.28 -0.66
CA ASP A 168 -6.76 3.99 -0.92
C ASP A 168 -7.62 5.25 -0.86
N GLY A 169 -7.46 6.05 0.20
CA GLY A 169 -8.17 7.32 0.36
C GLY A 169 -7.88 8.31 -0.77
N LEU A 170 -6.61 8.47 -1.14
CA LEU A 170 -6.21 9.31 -2.28
C LEU A 170 -6.80 8.80 -3.60
N THR A 171 -6.83 7.50 -3.81
CA THR A 171 -7.45 6.90 -5.01
C THR A 171 -8.94 7.26 -5.07
N CYS A 172 -9.66 7.09 -3.96
CA CYS A 172 -11.08 7.44 -3.84
C CYS A 172 -11.37 8.92 -4.13
N LEU A 173 -10.47 9.81 -3.66
CA LEU A 173 -10.58 11.26 -3.84
C LEU A 173 -10.35 11.67 -5.29
N VAL A 174 -9.29 11.17 -5.91
CA VAL A 174 -8.97 11.49 -7.31
C VAL A 174 -10.03 10.95 -8.25
N ASP A 175 -10.58 9.76 -8.00
CA ASP A 175 -11.67 9.19 -8.80
C ASP A 175 -12.97 10.01 -8.71
N ARG A 176 -13.09 10.88 -7.70
CA ARG A 176 -14.19 11.84 -7.52
C ARG A 176 -13.81 13.28 -7.87
N CYS A 177 -12.66 13.49 -8.49
CA CYS A 177 -12.16 14.80 -8.90
C CYS A 177 -11.94 15.81 -7.75
N TYR A 178 -11.64 15.32 -6.54
CA TYR A 178 -11.13 16.20 -5.48
C TYR A 178 -9.66 16.53 -5.72
N ASP A 179 -9.33 17.82 -5.61
CA ASP A 179 -8.00 18.33 -5.95
C ASP A 179 -7.32 19.12 -4.82
N ASN A 180 -8.12 19.55 -3.82
CA ASN A 180 -7.66 20.24 -2.61
C ASN A 180 -7.77 19.28 -1.42
N ILE A 181 -6.68 18.62 -1.02
CA ILE A 181 -6.72 17.48 -0.09
C ILE A 181 -5.82 17.71 1.13
N ILE A 182 -6.38 17.54 2.32
CA ILE A 182 -5.63 17.52 3.59
C ILE A 182 -5.57 16.06 4.07
N ILE A 183 -4.38 15.50 4.18
CA ILE A 183 -4.15 14.13 4.63
C ILE A 183 -3.77 14.16 6.11
N GLN A 184 -4.50 13.41 6.92
CA GLN A 184 -4.27 13.29 8.36
C GLN A 184 -4.04 11.83 8.74
N SER A 185 -2.89 11.57 9.36
CA SER A 185 -2.56 10.27 9.96
C SER A 185 -2.04 10.50 11.37
N ASN A 186 -2.34 9.57 12.28
CA ASN A 186 -1.78 9.55 13.62
C ASN A 186 -0.40 8.84 13.68
N ASN A 187 0.12 8.40 12.54
CA ASN A 187 1.41 7.73 12.44
C ASN A 187 2.49 8.70 11.96
N LEU A 188 3.30 9.21 12.89
CA LEU A 188 4.35 10.19 12.60
C LEU A 188 5.41 9.67 11.62
N ASP A 189 5.74 8.37 11.69
CA ASP A 189 6.76 7.77 10.84
C ASP A 189 6.31 7.76 9.37
N VAL A 190 5.03 7.48 9.13
CA VAL A 190 4.41 7.51 7.80
C VAL A 190 4.40 8.93 7.23
N VAL A 191 4.00 9.91 8.03
CA VAL A 191 3.99 11.33 7.63
C VAL A 191 5.40 11.79 7.24
N LYS A 192 6.40 11.49 8.08
CA LYS A 192 7.81 11.82 7.79
C LYS A 192 8.31 11.14 6.53
N ASN A 193 8.05 9.84 6.34
CA ASN A 193 8.51 9.11 5.16
C ASN A 193 7.92 9.66 3.86
N ILE A 194 6.67 10.10 3.87
CA ILE A 194 6.03 10.74 2.72
C ILE A 194 6.66 12.12 2.47
N GLN A 195 6.88 12.92 3.51
CA GLN A 195 7.48 14.26 3.37
C GLN A 195 8.94 14.21 2.89
N GLU A 196 9.78 13.40 3.54
CA GLU A 196 11.21 13.25 3.21
C GLU A 196 11.39 12.59 1.84
N GLY A 197 10.58 11.57 1.53
CA GLY A 197 10.69 10.85 0.27
C GLY A 197 10.33 11.68 -0.97
N LEU A 198 9.67 12.84 -0.83
CA LEU A 198 9.44 13.77 -1.95
C LEU A 198 10.74 14.47 -2.38
N VAL A 199 11.66 14.69 -1.43
CA VAL A 199 12.91 15.39 -1.66
C VAL A 199 14.01 14.41 -2.06
N GLU A 200 14.13 13.32 -1.32
CA GLU A 200 15.26 12.37 -1.46
C GLU A 200 14.92 11.13 -2.29
N GLY A 201 13.64 10.92 -2.60
CA GLY A 201 13.12 9.65 -3.09
C GLY A 201 12.94 8.62 -1.98
N SER A 202 12.01 7.68 -2.15
CA SER A 202 11.76 6.62 -1.16
C SER A 202 12.05 5.22 -1.71
N ASN A 203 12.63 4.38 -0.85
CA ASN A 203 12.78 2.95 -1.10
C ASN A 203 11.45 2.19 -1.00
N SER A 204 10.44 2.73 -0.31
CA SER A 204 9.11 2.15 -0.23
C SER A 204 8.35 2.31 -1.55
N ALA A 205 7.88 1.19 -2.10
CA ALA A 205 7.06 1.21 -3.31
C ALA A 205 5.74 1.97 -3.11
N LEU A 206 5.13 1.84 -1.93
CA LEU A 206 3.89 2.54 -1.59
C LEU A 206 4.10 4.05 -1.52
N VAL A 207 5.18 4.50 -0.86
CA VAL A 207 5.51 5.93 -0.81
C VAL A 207 5.73 6.50 -2.21
N ARG A 208 6.45 5.79 -3.09
CA ARG A 208 6.62 6.23 -4.48
C ARG A 208 5.30 6.34 -5.25
N ILE A 209 4.36 5.41 -5.04
CA ILE A 209 3.04 5.45 -5.69
C ILE A 209 2.22 6.62 -5.12
N ILE A 210 2.24 6.83 -3.81
CA ILE A 210 1.60 7.99 -3.16
C ILE A 210 2.14 9.29 -3.77
N HIS A 211 3.46 9.44 -3.90
CA HIS A 211 4.05 10.62 -4.55
C HIS A 211 3.59 10.81 -5.98
N GLN A 212 3.47 9.74 -6.77
CA GLN A 212 2.93 9.84 -8.14
C GLN A 212 1.49 10.37 -8.17
N ILE A 213 0.69 10.13 -7.12
CA ILE A 213 -0.64 10.73 -6.99
C ILE A 213 -0.53 12.18 -6.53
N LEU A 214 0.23 12.45 -5.47
CA LEU A 214 0.36 13.79 -4.89
C LEU A 214 0.89 14.82 -5.90
N LEU A 215 1.84 14.44 -6.76
CA LEU A 215 2.38 15.30 -7.81
C LEU A 215 1.32 15.73 -8.84
N ARG A 216 0.17 15.06 -8.91
CA ARG A 216 -0.94 15.35 -9.84
C ARG A 216 -2.07 16.14 -9.20
N LEU A 217 -2.06 16.31 -7.89
CA LEU A 217 -3.06 17.11 -7.18
C LEU A 217 -2.70 18.59 -7.29
N GLY A 218 -3.69 19.45 -7.44
CA GLY A 218 -3.52 20.90 -7.42
C GLY A 218 -2.96 21.37 -6.09
N HIS A 219 -3.64 21.04 -4.98
CA HIS A 219 -3.21 21.43 -3.64
C HIS A 219 -3.36 20.28 -2.65
N TRP A 220 -2.28 19.96 -1.95
CA TRP A 220 -2.35 18.95 -0.91
C TRP A 220 -1.46 19.28 0.28
N SER A 221 -1.84 18.79 1.46
CA SER A 221 -1.02 18.80 2.66
C SER A 221 -1.07 17.45 3.35
N ILE A 222 -0.02 17.11 4.09
CA ILE A 222 -0.03 15.96 5.00
C ILE A 222 0.42 16.43 6.38
N CYS A 223 -0.34 16.07 7.42
CA CYS A 223 0.00 16.39 8.79
C CYS A 223 -0.25 15.22 9.74
N HIS A 224 0.59 15.17 10.78
CA HIS A 224 0.41 14.29 11.90
C HIS A 224 -0.66 14.87 12.84
N ILE A 225 -1.60 14.04 13.27
CA ILE A 225 -2.61 14.38 14.29
C ILE A 225 -2.45 13.49 15.52
N HIS A 226 -2.92 13.95 16.69
CA HIS A 226 -2.90 13.10 17.87
C HIS A 226 -3.90 11.96 17.73
N ARG A 227 -3.65 10.84 18.43
CA ARG A 227 -4.56 9.70 18.40
C ARG A 227 -5.95 10.06 18.94
N GLU A 228 -6.04 11.01 19.88
CA GLU A 228 -7.33 11.49 20.36
C GLU A 228 -8.14 12.22 19.28
N ASP A 229 -7.47 12.83 18.30
CA ASP A 229 -8.11 13.53 17.18
C ASP A 229 -8.54 12.57 16.07
N ASN A 230 -7.96 11.35 16.01
CA ASN A 230 -8.27 10.31 15.01
C ASN A 230 -9.25 9.24 15.51
N GLN A 231 -10.02 9.51 16.58
CA GLN A 231 -10.91 8.51 17.21
C GLN A 231 -11.98 7.95 16.28
N ASP A 232 -12.45 8.75 15.32
CA ASP A 232 -13.44 8.29 14.35
C ASP A 232 -12.85 7.19 13.45
N ALA A 233 -11.61 7.37 12.97
CA ALA A 233 -10.95 6.37 12.13
C ALA A 233 -10.63 5.11 12.94
N ASP A 234 -10.12 5.24 14.17
CA ASP A 234 -9.88 4.10 15.08
C ASP A 234 -11.18 3.32 15.37
N ARG A 235 -12.32 4.02 15.55
CA ARG A 235 -13.64 3.37 15.69
C ARG A 235 -14.08 2.65 14.42
N LEU A 236 -13.90 3.24 13.23
CA LEU A 236 -14.21 2.59 11.96
C LEU A 236 -13.45 1.28 11.81
N ILE A 237 -12.15 1.30 12.09
CA ILE A 237 -11.31 0.11 11.94
C ILE A 237 -11.76 -1.02 12.85
N LYS A 238 -12.13 -0.71 14.09
CA LYS A 238 -12.64 -1.69 15.06
C LYS A 238 -13.97 -2.33 14.63
N MET A 239 -14.71 -1.72 13.71
CA MET A 239 -15.96 -2.29 13.18
C MET A 239 -15.71 -3.27 12.02
N ILE A 240 -14.50 -3.31 11.44
CA ILE A 240 -14.17 -4.17 10.31
C ILE A 240 -13.81 -5.57 10.80
N HIS A 241 -14.70 -6.53 10.53
CA HIS A 241 -14.47 -7.95 10.82
C HIS A 241 -14.37 -8.80 9.55
N GLU A 242 -14.75 -8.23 8.41
CA GLU A 242 -14.86 -8.96 7.14
C GLU A 242 -13.55 -8.96 6.35
N ARG A 243 -13.21 -10.12 5.77
CA ARG A 243 -12.02 -10.32 4.92
C ARG A 243 -12.29 -9.93 3.46
N SER A 244 -12.66 -8.67 3.23
CA SER A 244 -12.88 -8.13 1.87
C SER A 244 -11.63 -7.46 1.30
N TYR A 245 -10.96 -8.10 0.34
CA TYR A 245 -9.83 -7.52 -0.40
C TYR A 245 -10.22 -6.42 -1.40
N GLU A 246 -11.53 -6.28 -1.66
CA GLU A 246 -12.06 -5.18 -2.46
C GLU A 246 -12.20 -3.92 -1.60
N LEU A 247 -11.87 -2.76 -2.20
CA LEU A 247 -12.12 -1.46 -1.58
C LEU A 247 -13.62 -1.23 -1.49
N ARG A 248 -14.12 -1.12 -0.28
CA ARG A 248 -15.53 -0.80 -0.04
C ARG A 248 -15.66 0.65 0.36
N MET A 249 -16.76 1.25 -0.06
CA MET A 249 -17.07 2.64 0.21
C MET A 249 -18.49 2.77 0.72
N PHE A 250 -18.68 3.68 1.66
CA PHE A 250 -19.99 3.97 2.25
C PHE A 250 -20.17 5.48 2.33
N GLU A 251 -21.30 5.99 1.85
CA GLU A 251 -21.58 7.43 1.81
C GLU A 251 -22.11 7.96 3.16
N THR A 252 -22.74 7.09 3.93
CA THR A 252 -23.35 7.43 5.23
C THR A 252 -22.38 7.15 6.39
N SER A 253 -22.27 8.12 7.30
CA SER A 253 -21.54 7.94 8.56
C SER A 253 -22.16 6.82 9.41
N PRO A 254 -21.38 5.85 9.92
CA PRO A 254 -21.86 4.82 10.84
C PRO A 254 -22.09 5.36 12.25
N PHE A 255 -21.66 6.60 12.53
CA PHE A 255 -21.80 7.24 13.84
C PHE A 255 -23.07 8.11 13.96
N GLY A 256 -23.91 8.14 12.92
CA GLY A 256 -25.02 9.08 12.79
C GLY A 256 -24.54 10.46 12.34
N GLU A 257 -25.48 11.37 12.01
CA GLU A 257 -25.16 12.79 11.95
C GLU A 257 -24.80 13.23 13.37
N GLY A 258 -23.55 13.67 13.57
CA GLY A 258 -23.14 14.27 14.84
C GLY A 258 -24.06 15.46 15.19
N PRO A 259 -24.18 15.80 16.48
CA PRO A 259 -25.06 16.88 16.95
C PRO A 259 -24.77 18.23 16.28
#